data_AF-A0A8T0BR80-F1
#
_entry.id   AF-A0A8T0BR80-F1
#
_cell.length_a   1.000
_cell.length_b   1.000
_cell.length_c   1.000
_cell.angle_alpha   90.00
_cell.angle_beta   90.00
_cell.angle_gamma   90.00
#
_symmetry.space_group_name_H-M   'P 1'
#
loop_
_entity.id
_entity.type
_entity.pdbx_description
1 polymer ?
#
loop_
_entity_poly.entity_id
_entity_poly.type
_entity_poly.pdbx_seq_one_letter_code
_entity_poly.pdbx_strand_id
1 'polypeptide(L)'
;MQVDRGWTEVFNDPPREDMHGEETSNQVKSSGPSAPRSQPLTIRNSYSSKGDFRPSSMPSIPNPFPELCSPSHSPVRVGSLVGSATATDEDTHVVRVFGEDTHSRSVVVSSMATARDVCHILVESTHCTDEENWALLEQHPSLLLERCLEDHEVVSQVQSSWPQDGDTKLLFRKNYAKYEFFKKPAQYFPENMISDCTDVKTGMTPSQLVQSMLKCGSCPEIQGYLHVREAGKKSWKKLYFVLRRSGLYCSTKGSSKEPRHLQCVADLADVSVYTVGNSRKLYNSPKGHTFCMKTSRGKFHSQELKLLCADSEQSKTCWVTAFRLFKNGKQLQCNYLLAQANPNLQIPPRNNTKRADGEESMVAMDFSGKSGGRVILNPREAESAEQEEGYNWRKREALRYSLPNSSHGSRPPAVHQTQPWFHGGVSRSEAQQLLEEQGQVDGLFLIRDSQLHAQCFVLSLCHQRKIKHYLLIPCEDGGRQYYTMDDGETLFIDLLQLVEFHQINRGILPVCLKHPCIRVAL
;
A
#
# COMPACT_ATOMS: atom_id res chain seq x y z
N MET A 1 -24.28 -62.79 -5.93
CA MET A 1 -22.93 -62.55 -5.36
C MET A 1 -22.64 -61.06 -5.44
N GLN A 2 -22.65 -60.34 -4.32
CA GLN A 2 -22.11 -58.98 -4.22
C GLN A 2 -21.80 -58.66 -2.75
N VAL A 3 -20.53 -58.43 -2.45
CA VAL A 3 -19.87 -58.19 -1.13
C VAL A 3 -18.45 -57.67 -1.47
N ASP A 4 -17.71 -56.89 -0.69
CA ASP A 4 -17.80 -56.26 0.65
C ASP A 4 -16.75 -55.10 0.63
N ARG A 5 -16.78 -53.91 1.26
CA ARG A 5 -17.49 -53.20 2.36
C ARG A 5 -17.68 -51.72 1.93
N GLY A 6 -18.22 -50.75 2.69
CA GLY A 6 -18.87 -50.64 4.01
C GLY A 6 -18.73 -49.18 4.50
N TRP A 7 -19.80 -48.49 4.87
CA TRP A 7 -20.35 -48.35 6.24
C TRP A 7 -19.40 -47.60 7.21
N THR A 8 -19.82 -46.59 8.00
CA THR A 8 -21.17 -46.08 8.33
C THR A 8 -21.11 -44.62 8.84
N GLU A 9 -22.18 -43.84 8.66
CA GLU A 9 -22.57 -42.78 9.63
C GLU A 9 -23.62 -43.37 10.59
N VAL A 10 -23.56 -43.03 11.89
CA VAL A 10 -24.62 -43.33 12.87
C VAL A 10 -24.71 -42.21 13.92
N PHE A 11 -25.84 -41.50 13.95
CA PHE A 11 -26.34 -40.86 15.17
C PHE A 11 -27.11 -41.90 15.98
N ASN A 12 -27.01 -41.90 17.31
CA ASN A 12 -27.84 -42.73 18.21
C ASN A 12 -28.03 -42.05 19.58
N ASP A 13 -29.25 -42.19 20.13
CA ASP A 13 -29.70 -41.66 21.42
C ASP A 13 -31.05 -42.33 21.78
N PRO A 14 -31.53 -42.39 23.05
CA PRO A 14 -30.86 -42.26 24.36
C PRO A 14 -30.71 -43.64 25.06
N PRO A 15 -31.54 -44.20 26.01
CA PRO A 15 -32.69 -43.71 26.81
C PRO A 15 -32.68 -44.01 28.35
N ARG A 16 -32.79 -42.93 29.17
CA ARG A 16 -33.47 -42.85 30.50
C ARG A 16 -32.88 -43.52 31.77
N GLU A 17 -33.40 -42.99 32.89
CA GLU A 17 -33.25 -43.35 34.33
C GLU A 17 -31.92 -42.92 35.03
N ASP A 18 -31.91 -42.25 36.19
CA ASP A 18 -33.00 -41.52 36.90
C ASP A 18 -32.48 -40.49 37.94
N MET A 19 -33.38 -39.62 38.44
CA MET A 19 -33.39 -38.90 39.75
C MET A 19 -32.36 -37.77 40.14
N HIS A 20 -32.95 -36.67 40.63
CA HIS A 20 -32.46 -35.62 41.57
C HIS A 20 -31.31 -34.64 41.22
N GLY A 21 -31.53 -33.35 41.58
CA GLY A 21 -30.50 -32.31 41.73
C GLY A 21 -30.95 -30.90 41.33
N GLU A 22 -31.11 -29.99 42.29
CA GLU A 22 -31.36 -28.55 42.03
C GLU A 22 -30.04 -27.77 41.90
N GLU A 23 -29.96 -26.82 40.97
CA GLU A 23 -29.85 -25.37 41.25
C GLU A 23 -29.73 -24.57 39.93
N THR A 24 -30.04 -23.26 39.95
CA THR A 24 -30.18 -22.44 38.73
C THR A 24 -29.08 -21.39 38.57
N SER A 25 -28.42 -21.36 37.41
CA SER A 25 -27.46 -20.31 37.04
C SER A 25 -27.56 -19.97 35.54
N ASN A 26 -28.25 -18.89 35.22
CA ASN A 26 -28.48 -18.44 33.84
C ASN A 26 -27.23 -17.75 33.25
N GLN A 27 -26.33 -18.52 32.63
CA GLN A 27 -25.31 -17.95 31.74
C GLN A 27 -25.92 -17.54 30.39
N VAL A 28 -26.08 -16.23 30.18
CA VAL A 28 -26.41 -15.67 28.86
C VAL A 28 -25.20 -15.85 27.92
N LYS A 29 -25.30 -16.78 26.97
CA LYS A 29 -24.28 -17.00 25.93
C LYS A 29 -24.19 -15.79 25.00
N SER A 30 -23.09 -15.03 25.09
CA SER A 30 -22.82 -13.89 24.21
C SER A 30 -22.26 -14.34 22.86
N SER A 31 -23.13 -14.64 21.90
CA SER A 31 -22.76 -14.93 20.50
C SER A 31 -22.46 -13.64 19.74
N GLY A 32 -21.17 -13.30 19.64
CA GLY A 32 -20.67 -12.24 18.76
C GLY A 32 -19.35 -12.65 18.10
N PRO A 33 -19.11 -12.33 16.83
CA PRO A 33 -17.88 -12.73 16.14
C PRO A 33 -16.69 -11.94 16.70
N SER A 34 -15.83 -12.62 17.45
CA SER A 34 -14.46 -12.15 17.68
C SER A 34 -13.61 -12.53 16.48
N ALA A 35 -12.76 -11.61 16.01
CA ALA A 35 -11.85 -11.92 14.91
C ALA A 35 -10.81 -12.96 15.38
N PRO A 36 -10.51 -14.01 14.58
CA PRO A 36 -9.55 -15.03 14.96
C PRO A 36 -8.16 -14.41 15.13
N ARG A 37 -7.51 -14.70 16.25
CA ARG A 37 -6.12 -14.33 16.51
C ARG A 37 -5.18 -15.36 15.88
N SER A 38 -4.06 -14.90 15.34
CA SER A 38 -3.00 -15.78 14.82
C SER A 38 -2.43 -16.71 15.89
N GLN A 39 -1.93 -17.88 15.45
CA GLN A 39 -0.96 -18.64 16.25
C GLN A 39 0.38 -17.91 16.23
N PRO A 40 1.16 -17.89 17.33
CA PRO A 40 2.43 -17.18 17.38
C PRO A 40 3.46 -17.78 16.40
N LEU A 41 4.07 -16.94 15.57
CA LEU A 41 5.28 -17.30 14.83
C LEU A 41 6.53 -16.96 15.64
N THR A 42 7.47 -17.90 15.72
CA THR A 42 8.80 -17.67 16.29
C THR A 42 9.77 -17.15 15.23
N ILE A 43 10.13 -15.88 15.34
CA ILE A 43 11.10 -15.24 14.43
C ILE A 43 12.52 -15.55 14.93
N ARG A 44 13.16 -16.58 14.36
CA ARG A 44 14.52 -17.00 14.75
C ARG A 44 15.59 -16.05 14.19
N ASN A 45 16.60 -15.74 14.99
CA ASN A 45 17.83 -15.10 14.51
C ASN A 45 18.69 -16.12 13.74
N SER A 46 18.93 -15.85 12.46
CA SER A 46 19.74 -16.69 11.56
C SER A 46 21.24 -16.41 11.70
N TYR A 47 21.82 -16.69 12.87
CA TYR A 47 23.27 -16.79 13.09
C TYR A 47 23.59 -18.07 13.87
N SER A 48 23.56 -19.21 13.19
CA SER A 48 23.99 -20.50 13.74
C SER A 48 25.41 -20.85 13.29
N SER A 49 26.38 -20.76 14.19
CA SER A 49 27.74 -21.24 13.94
C SER A 49 27.78 -22.78 13.82
N LYS A 50 28.33 -23.27 12.70
CA LYS A 50 29.11 -24.52 12.53
C LYS A 50 29.55 -24.65 11.06
N GLY A 51 30.71 -25.21 10.73
CA GLY A 51 31.71 -25.86 11.60
C GLY A 51 33.15 -25.66 11.10
N ASP A 52 34.09 -26.33 11.76
CA ASP A 52 35.52 -26.04 11.74
C ASP A 52 36.25 -26.43 10.44
N PHE A 53 37.08 -25.51 9.94
CA PHE A 53 38.30 -25.84 9.19
C PHE A 53 39.46 -24.95 9.67
N ARG A 54 40.42 -25.56 10.37
CA ARG A 54 41.74 -24.96 10.63
C ARG A 54 42.68 -25.24 9.46
N PRO A 55 43.35 -24.22 8.92
CA PRO A 55 44.76 -24.30 8.52
C PRO A 55 45.68 -23.92 9.69
N SER A 56 46.97 -24.19 9.57
CA SER A 56 47.98 -23.95 10.60
C SER A 56 48.45 -22.49 10.68
N SER A 57 48.90 -22.11 11.87
CA SER A 57 49.53 -20.82 12.17
C SER A 57 50.97 -20.73 11.66
N MET A 58 51.34 -19.58 11.11
CA MET A 58 52.73 -19.07 11.02
C MET A 58 52.75 -17.58 11.44
N PRO A 59 53.91 -17.01 11.84
CA PRO A 59 53.95 -16.02 12.92
C PRO A 59 53.76 -14.56 12.51
N SER A 60 53.54 -13.72 13.54
CA SER A 60 53.45 -12.27 13.46
C SER A 60 54.73 -11.63 12.92
N ILE A 61 54.62 -10.92 11.79
CA ILE A 61 55.63 -9.92 11.38
C ILE A 61 55.38 -8.65 12.20
N PRO A 62 56.38 -8.07 12.89
CA PRO A 62 56.21 -6.82 13.63
C PRO A 62 55.87 -5.65 12.71
N ASN A 63 54.99 -4.74 13.17
CA ASN A 63 54.80 -3.45 12.51
C ASN A 63 56.12 -2.65 12.58
N PRO A 64 56.73 -2.23 11.45
CA PRO A 64 58.01 -1.53 11.46
C PRO A 64 57.95 -0.09 11.98
N PHE A 65 56.76 0.52 12.14
CA PHE A 65 56.61 1.89 12.64
C PHE A 65 55.52 2.01 13.73
N PRO A 66 55.88 1.92 15.03
CA PRO A 66 54.93 2.06 16.13
C PRO A 66 54.60 3.50 16.53
N GLU A 67 55.47 4.47 16.22
CA GLU A 67 55.45 5.81 16.85
C GLU A 67 54.50 6.83 16.17
N LEU A 68 53.84 6.46 15.07
CA LEU A 68 53.03 7.38 14.24
C LEU A 68 51.56 6.96 14.15
N CYS A 69 50.85 6.92 15.28
CA CYS A 69 49.41 7.28 15.37
C CYS A 69 48.84 7.23 16.80
N SER A 70 48.79 8.39 17.47
CA SER A 70 47.79 8.70 18.51
C SER A 70 47.60 10.22 18.59
N PRO A 71 46.41 10.73 18.98
CA PRO A 71 45.89 11.97 18.40
C PRO A 71 46.03 13.21 19.28
N SER A 72 46.11 14.40 18.66
CA SER A 72 45.31 15.60 19.04
C SER A 72 45.58 16.84 18.15
N HIS A 73 44.59 17.75 18.13
CA HIS A 73 44.63 19.14 17.62
C HIS A 73 44.72 19.40 16.09
N SER A 74 44.19 20.56 15.70
CA SER A 74 43.86 21.04 14.34
C SER A 74 44.68 22.31 13.99
N PRO A 75 44.49 23.04 12.85
CA PRO A 75 43.71 22.78 11.63
C PRO A 75 44.53 23.08 10.32
N VAL A 76 43.86 23.41 9.19
CA VAL A 76 44.26 24.15 7.95
C VAL A 76 43.90 23.38 6.64
N ARG A 77 43.81 24.11 5.50
CA ARG A 77 43.16 23.74 4.23
C ARG A 77 44.13 23.61 3.04
N VAL A 78 43.59 23.09 1.92
CA VAL A 78 44.11 23.09 0.52
C VAL A 78 45.19 22.02 0.25
N GLY A 79 45.10 21.18 -0.79
CA GLY A 79 44.05 20.96 -1.79
C GLY A 79 44.51 20.06 -2.95
N SER A 80 43.68 19.93 -4.01
CA SER A 80 43.99 19.32 -5.33
C SER A 80 43.72 17.82 -5.59
N LEU A 81 42.63 17.58 -6.35
CA LEU A 81 42.44 16.64 -7.48
C LEU A 81 42.47 15.09 -7.33
N VAL A 82 41.28 14.52 -7.58
CA VAL A 82 40.96 13.33 -8.42
C VAL A 82 41.48 11.94 -8.00
N GLY A 83 40.54 11.06 -7.62
CA GLY A 83 40.83 9.65 -7.29
C GLY A 83 39.61 8.74 -7.07
N SER A 84 38.61 8.76 -7.98
CA SER A 84 37.52 7.77 -8.13
C SER A 84 36.88 7.19 -6.86
N ALA A 85 35.96 7.92 -6.21
CA ALA A 85 35.10 7.38 -5.16
C ALA A 85 33.79 6.80 -5.75
N THR A 86 33.79 5.52 -6.11
CA THR A 86 32.59 4.80 -6.58
C THR A 86 31.85 4.11 -5.44
N ALA A 87 31.14 4.89 -4.63
CA ALA A 87 30.07 4.44 -3.75
C ALA A 87 29.15 5.62 -3.42
N THR A 88 27.90 5.58 -3.89
CA THR A 88 26.83 6.35 -3.24
C THR A 88 26.48 5.61 -1.96
N ASP A 89 26.68 6.26 -0.82
CA ASP A 89 26.29 5.75 0.49
C ASP A 89 24.75 5.62 0.51
N GLU A 90 24.23 4.40 0.38
CA GLU A 90 22.79 4.18 0.41
C GLU A 90 22.29 4.34 1.85
N ASP A 91 21.51 5.40 2.06
CA ASP A 91 20.89 5.77 3.33
C ASP A 91 20.03 4.61 3.85
N THR A 92 20.64 3.79 4.70
CA THR A 92 20.12 2.50 5.17
C THR A 92 19.88 2.53 6.66
N HIS A 93 18.70 2.06 7.05
CA HIS A 93 18.15 2.16 8.39
C HIS A 93 17.91 0.77 8.98
N VAL A 94 18.16 0.62 10.28
CA VAL A 94 18.03 -0.68 10.97
C VAL A 94 16.74 -0.70 11.77
N VAL A 95 15.72 -1.36 11.23
CA VAL A 95 14.40 -1.49 11.87
C VAL A 95 14.39 -2.74 12.75
N ARG A 96 14.12 -2.56 14.05
CA ARG A 96 13.88 -3.67 14.99
C ARG A 96 12.38 -3.97 15.10
N VAL A 97 12.02 -5.22 14.82
CA VAL A 97 10.63 -5.70 14.80
C VAL A 97 10.49 -6.93 15.69
N PHE A 98 9.41 -6.97 16.47
CA PHE A 98 9.10 -8.04 17.42
C PHE A 98 8.07 -9.02 16.83
N GLY A 99 8.17 -10.31 17.17
CA GLY A 99 7.15 -11.32 16.93
C GLY A 99 6.12 -11.41 18.07
N GLU A 100 5.07 -12.20 17.88
CA GLU A 100 4.06 -12.45 18.93
C GLU A 100 4.61 -13.20 20.15
N ASP A 101 5.73 -13.91 19.99
CA ASP A 101 6.45 -14.62 21.05
C ASP A 101 7.46 -13.72 21.82
N THR A 102 7.44 -12.41 21.56
CA THR A 102 8.32 -11.37 22.11
C THR A 102 9.79 -11.38 21.65
N HIS A 103 10.23 -12.34 20.83
CA HIS A 103 11.55 -12.25 20.21
C HIS A 103 11.61 -11.09 19.20
N SER A 104 12.78 -10.45 19.08
CA SER A 104 12.99 -9.35 18.13
C SER A 104 14.03 -9.70 17.07
N ARG A 105 13.67 -9.48 15.80
CA ARG A 105 14.59 -9.45 14.67
C ARG A 105 14.96 -8.00 14.37
N SER A 106 16.17 -7.78 13.85
CA SER A 106 16.53 -6.50 13.21
C SER A 106 16.70 -6.74 11.71
N VAL A 107 16.17 -5.85 10.89
CA VAL A 107 16.29 -5.88 9.42
C VAL A 107 16.89 -4.57 8.94
N VAL A 108 17.80 -4.65 7.97
CA VAL A 108 18.38 -3.48 7.29
C VAL A 108 17.51 -3.18 6.08
N VAL A 109 17.10 -1.93 5.93
CA VAL A 109 16.22 -1.48 4.84
C VAL A 109 16.64 -0.09 4.36
N SER A 110 16.23 0.32 3.16
CA SER A 110 16.36 1.72 2.72
C SER A 110 15.62 2.66 3.67
N SER A 111 16.11 3.88 3.88
CA SER A 111 15.43 4.91 4.68
C SER A 111 14.03 5.25 4.17
N MET A 112 13.73 4.98 2.89
CA MET A 112 12.40 5.14 2.28
C MET A 112 11.50 3.89 2.35
N ALA A 113 11.95 2.80 2.98
CA ALA A 113 11.19 1.55 3.03
C ALA A 113 9.83 1.70 3.73
N THR A 114 8.79 1.18 3.08
CA THR A 114 7.41 1.21 3.53
C THR A 114 7.10 0.04 4.48
N ALA A 115 5.99 0.14 5.20
CA ALA A 115 5.51 -0.93 6.06
C ALA A 115 5.28 -2.25 5.30
N ARG A 116 4.92 -2.18 4.01
CA ARG A 116 4.86 -3.32 3.10
C ARG A 116 6.21 -3.97 2.86
N ASP A 117 7.23 -3.18 2.51
CA ASP A 117 8.56 -3.71 2.15
C ASP A 117 9.16 -4.48 3.34
N VAL A 118 9.03 -3.91 4.55
CA VAL A 118 9.42 -4.58 5.79
C VAL A 118 8.59 -5.84 6.06
N CYS A 119 7.29 -5.85 5.73
CA CYS A 119 6.47 -7.05 5.81
C CYS A 119 6.96 -8.15 4.86
N HIS A 120 7.20 -7.89 3.56
CA HIS A 120 7.66 -8.92 2.63
C HIS A 120 9.04 -9.47 3.05
N ILE A 121 9.99 -8.61 3.40
CA ILE A 121 11.32 -9.01 3.92
C ILE A 121 11.17 -9.96 5.13
N LEU A 122 10.22 -9.70 6.04
CA LEU A 122 9.94 -10.58 7.18
C LEU A 122 9.25 -11.89 6.77
N VAL A 123 8.29 -11.87 5.85
CA VAL A 123 7.61 -13.07 5.33
C VAL A 123 8.62 -14.01 4.65
N GLU A 124 9.35 -13.50 3.65
CA GLU A 124 10.38 -14.25 2.90
C GLU A 124 11.41 -14.88 3.84
N SER A 125 11.96 -14.07 4.75
CA SER A 125 13.01 -14.49 5.68
C SER A 125 12.51 -15.28 6.89
N THR A 126 11.22 -15.61 6.94
CA THR A 126 10.62 -16.62 7.84
C THR A 126 10.01 -17.81 7.09
N HIS A 127 10.10 -17.84 5.76
CA HIS A 127 9.53 -18.87 4.89
C HIS A 127 8.03 -19.12 5.12
N CYS A 128 7.28 -18.06 5.42
CA CYS A 128 5.84 -18.13 5.63
C CYS A 128 5.07 -17.84 4.33
N THR A 129 3.81 -18.27 4.27
CA THR A 129 2.90 -17.92 3.17
C THR A 129 2.69 -16.42 3.10
N ASP A 130 2.92 -15.82 1.93
CA ASP A 130 2.57 -14.41 1.73
C ASP A 130 1.06 -14.27 1.59
N GLU A 131 0.52 -13.40 2.44
CA GLU A 131 -0.90 -13.20 2.68
C GLU A 131 -1.12 -11.72 2.95
N GLU A 132 -2.11 -11.13 2.27
CA GLU A 132 -2.61 -9.76 2.46
C GLU A 132 -2.86 -9.34 3.93
N ASN A 133 -2.98 -10.33 4.83
CA ASN A 133 -3.20 -10.18 6.25
C ASN A 133 -1.94 -9.80 7.05
N TRP A 134 -0.72 -9.93 6.51
CA TRP A 134 0.50 -9.54 7.24
C TRP A 134 0.56 -8.03 7.49
N ALA A 135 1.02 -7.64 8.67
CA ALA A 135 1.06 -6.25 9.10
C ALA A 135 2.17 -5.96 10.12
N LEU A 136 2.73 -4.75 10.03
CA LEU A 136 3.41 -4.09 11.14
C LEU A 136 2.41 -3.30 11.98
N LEU A 137 2.59 -3.34 13.30
CA LEU A 137 1.81 -2.55 14.26
C LEU A 137 2.74 -1.71 15.14
N GLU A 138 2.49 -0.41 15.22
CA GLU A 138 3.07 0.47 16.25
C GLU A 138 2.35 0.20 17.57
N GLN A 139 3.12 -0.18 18.61
CA GLN A 139 2.61 -0.38 19.97
C GLN A 139 3.28 0.56 20.96
N HIS A 140 2.50 1.13 21.88
CA HIS A 140 2.97 1.79 23.11
C HIS A 140 2.51 0.94 24.32
N PRO A 141 3.32 -0.02 24.79
CA PRO A 141 2.92 -0.96 25.84
C PRO A 141 2.51 -0.28 27.15
N SER A 142 3.26 0.73 27.60
CA SER A 142 3.00 1.55 28.79
C SER A 142 1.61 2.21 28.80
N LEU A 143 1.07 2.52 27.62
CA LEU A 143 -0.23 3.17 27.41
C LEU A 143 -1.31 2.17 26.95
N LEU A 144 -0.94 0.91 26.72
CA LEU A 144 -1.74 -0.15 26.06
C LEU A 144 -2.36 0.30 24.72
N LEU A 145 -1.61 1.08 23.92
CA LEU A 145 -2.04 1.51 22.60
C LEU A 145 -1.44 0.61 21.52
N GLU A 146 -2.23 0.27 20.50
CA GLU A 146 -1.70 -0.28 19.25
C GLU A 146 -2.43 0.29 18.02
N ARG A 147 -1.72 0.39 16.90
CA ARG A 147 -2.33 0.63 15.58
C ARG A 147 -1.64 -0.21 14.52
N CYS A 148 -2.37 -0.54 13.46
CA CYS A 148 -1.75 -1.01 12.22
C CYS A 148 -1.01 0.17 11.57
N LEU A 149 0.18 -0.07 11.02
CA LEU A 149 0.69 0.76 9.95
C LEU A 149 -0.06 0.38 8.67
N GLU A 150 -0.39 1.37 7.85
CA GLU A 150 -0.90 1.15 6.50
C GLU A 150 0.28 0.85 5.57
N ASP A 151 0.12 -0.04 4.59
CA ASP A 151 1.22 -0.58 3.75
C ASP A 151 2.19 0.48 3.19
N HIS A 152 1.69 1.66 2.80
CA HIS A 152 2.46 2.78 2.28
C HIS A 152 3.21 3.65 3.32
N GLU A 153 3.02 3.47 4.62
CA GLU A 153 3.69 4.29 5.64
C GLU A 153 5.19 3.98 5.67
N VAL A 154 6.03 4.99 5.45
CA VAL A 154 7.49 4.87 5.54
C VAL A 154 7.91 4.64 6.99
N VAL A 155 8.61 3.53 7.26
CA VAL A 155 8.82 3.05 8.63
C VAL A 155 9.77 3.95 9.42
N SER A 156 10.80 4.50 8.77
CA SER A 156 11.71 5.49 9.37
C SER A 156 10.97 6.75 9.84
N GLN A 157 10.03 7.25 9.03
CA GLN A 157 9.19 8.42 9.35
C GLN A 157 8.27 8.13 10.53
N VAL A 158 7.64 6.94 10.58
CA VAL A 158 6.86 6.52 11.75
C VAL A 158 7.71 6.49 13.01
N GLN A 159 8.92 5.90 12.95
CA GLN A 159 9.84 5.86 14.09
C GLN A 159 10.32 7.25 14.52
N SER A 160 10.49 8.20 13.60
CA SER A 160 10.86 9.60 13.94
C SER A 160 9.81 10.33 14.80
N SER A 161 8.57 9.84 14.82
CA SER A 161 7.47 10.38 15.64
C SER A 161 7.38 9.77 17.05
N TRP A 162 8.28 8.86 17.42
CA TRP A 162 8.24 8.18 18.71
C TRP A 162 8.78 9.07 19.84
N PRO A 163 8.27 8.96 21.08
CA PRO A 163 8.87 9.62 22.23
C PRO A 163 10.29 9.09 22.46
N GLN A 164 11.26 9.99 22.69
CA GLN A 164 12.69 9.63 22.83
C GLN A 164 12.93 8.62 23.96
N ASP A 165 12.25 8.78 25.10
CA ASP A 165 12.30 7.86 26.25
C ASP A 165 11.14 6.84 26.26
N GLY A 166 10.51 6.60 25.10
CA GLY A 166 9.29 5.78 24.98
C GLY A 166 9.57 4.28 24.78
N ASP A 167 8.75 3.43 25.38
CA ASP A 167 8.78 1.96 25.22
C ASP A 167 8.16 1.47 23.89
N THR A 168 8.19 2.33 22.85
CA THR A 168 7.49 2.11 21.59
C THR A 168 8.18 1.05 20.74
N LYS A 169 7.40 0.17 20.10
CA LYS A 169 7.93 -0.91 19.26
C LYS A 169 7.05 -1.23 18.05
N LEU A 170 7.66 -1.86 17.05
CA LEU A 170 6.97 -2.49 15.93
C LEU A 170 6.73 -3.97 16.23
N LEU A 171 5.49 -4.43 16.10
CA LEU A 171 5.09 -5.84 16.19
C LEU A 171 4.67 -6.35 14.81
N PHE A 172 5.21 -7.49 14.38
CA PHE A 172 4.80 -8.19 13.16
C PHE A 172 3.84 -9.34 13.51
N ARG A 173 2.62 -9.31 12.98
CA ARG A 173 1.62 -10.38 13.12
C ARG A 173 0.57 -10.32 11.99
N LYS A 174 -0.32 -11.31 11.92
CA LYS A 174 -1.48 -11.24 11.03
C LYS A 174 -2.55 -10.30 11.61
N ASN A 175 -3.19 -9.53 10.74
CA ASN A 175 -4.28 -8.61 11.03
C ASN A 175 -5.39 -8.78 9.98
N TYR A 176 -6.24 -9.80 10.15
CA TYR A 176 -7.36 -10.09 9.25
C TYR A 176 -8.35 -8.92 9.09
N ALA A 177 -8.43 -8.01 10.07
CA ALA A 177 -9.30 -6.83 10.01
C ALA A 177 -8.76 -5.69 9.13
N LYS A 178 -7.47 -5.74 8.73
CA LYS A 178 -6.76 -4.72 7.93
C LYS A 178 -7.53 -4.28 6.69
N TYR A 179 -8.13 -5.23 5.97
CA TYR A 179 -8.83 -4.99 4.70
C TYR A 179 -10.28 -5.50 4.65
N GLU A 180 -10.86 -5.92 5.78
CA GLU A 180 -12.21 -6.51 5.84
C GLU A 180 -13.32 -5.61 5.26
N PHE A 181 -13.14 -4.28 5.31
CA PHE A 181 -14.04 -3.31 4.67
C PHE A 181 -14.11 -3.46 3.14
N PHE A 182 -12.99 -3.71 2.46
CA PHE A 182 -13.00 -3.91 1.01
C PHE A 182 -13.53 -5.29 0.60
N LYS A 183 -13.44 -6.28 1.51
CA LYS A 183 -14.02 -7.62 1.34
C LYS A 183 -15.55 -7.63 1.52
N LYS A 184 -16.07 -6.87 2.50
CA LYS A 184 -17.51 -6.81 2.82
C LYS A 184 -18.04 -5.35 2.90
N PRO A 185 -17.91 -4.55 1.83
CA PRO A 185 -18.25 -3.12 1.85
C PRO A 185 -19.72 -2.85 2.20
N ALA A 186 -20.61 -3.78 1.85
CA ALA A 186 -22.06 -3.64 1.97
C ALA A 186 -22.63 -3.65 3.39
N GLN A 187 -21.96 -4.33 4.31
CA GLN A 187 -22.50 -4.65 5.63
C GLN A 187 -21.61 -4.09 6.75
N TYR A 188 -20.61 -3.28 6.39
CA TYR A 188 -19.59 -2.81 7.32
C TYR A 188 -20.10 -1.69 8.21
N PHE A 189 -20.74 -0.69 7.61
CA PHE A 189 -21.31 0.48 8.30
C PHE A 189 -22.81 0.31 8.52
N PRO A 190 -23.31 0.39 9.78
CA PRO A 190 -24.74 0.50 10.05
C PRO A 190 -25.35 1.75 9.42
N GLU A 191 -26.56 1.65 8.87
CA GLU A 191 -27.24 2.76 8.18
C GLU A 191 -27.31 4.02 9.05
N ASN A 192 -27.69 3.88 10.33
CA ASN A 192 -27.79 5.00 11.27
C ASN A 192 -26.44 5.67 11.62
N MET A 193 -25.30 5.02 11.33
CA MET A 193 -23.95 5.55 11.49
C MET A 193 -23.46 6.32 10.26
N ILE A 194 -24.20 6.24 9.15
CA ILE A 194 -24.00 7.06 7.96
C ILE A 194 -25.00 8.22 8.04
N SER A 195 -24.59 9.43 7.71
CA SER A 195 -25.55 10.50 7.40
C SER A 195 -26.02 10.35 5.97
N ASP A 196 -27.33 10.41 5.77
CA ASP A 196 -27.87 10.87 4.50
C ASP A 196 -27.19 12.19 4.13
N CYS A 197 -26.57 12.25 2.96
CA CYS A 197 -26.35 13.52 2.28
C CYS A 197 -27.72 14.06 1.85
N THR A 198 -27.86 15.38 1.74
CA THR A 198 -29.17 16.04 1.52
C THR A 198 -29.84 15.71 0.19
N ASP A 199 -29.16 15.00 -0.71
CA ASP A 199 -29.67 14.48 -1.98
C ASP A 199 -30.56 13.23 -1.79
N VAL A 200 -31.63 13.40 -0.99
CA VAL A 200 -32.60 12.35 -0.69
C VAL A 200 -33.43 12.02 -1.93
N LYS A 201 -33.08 10.94 -2.65
CA LYS A 201 -34.00 10.22 -3.56
C LYS A 201 -33.55 8.83 -4.03
N THR A 202 -32.26 8.49 -3.97
CA THR A 202 -31.77 7.14 -4.29
C THR A 202 -31.07 6.55 -3.09
N GLY A 203 -31.56 5.41 -2.58
CA GLY A 203 -30.84 4.65 -1.56
C GLY A 203 -29.48 4.21 -2.10
N MET A 204 -28.40 4.82 -1.61
CA MET A 204 -27.05 4.53 -2.09
C MET A 204 -26.73 3.06 -1.87
N THR A 205 -26.27 2.38 -2.93
CA THR A 205 -25.80 1.01 -2.76
C THR A 205 -24.53 0.98 -1.91
N PRO A 206 -24.28 -0.12 -1.19
CA PRO A 206 -22.96 -0.56 -0.78
C PRO A 206 -21.75 -0.11 -1.62
N SER A 207 -21.79 -0.36 -2.93
CA SER A 207 -20.68 -0.04 -3.84
C SER A 207 -20.60 1.46 -4.15
N GLN A 208 -21.73 2.18 -4.19
CA GLN A 208 -21.77 3.64 -4.30
C GLN A 208 -21.25 4.31 -3.03
N LEU A 209 -21.58 3.80 -1.83
CA LEU A 209 -21.05 4.29 -0.55
C LEU A 209 -19.51 4.23 -0.55
N VAL A 210 -18.94 3.09 -0.93
CA VAL A 210 -17.48 2.91 -0.96
C VAL A 210 -16.83 3.73 -2.08
N GLN A 211 -17.43 3.81 -3.27
CA GLN A 211 -16.95 4.75 -4.29
C GLN A 211 -17.01 6.21 -3.83
N SER A 212 -18.04 6.62 -3.07
CA SER A 212 -18.18 7.97 -2.52
C SER A 212 -17.08 8.26 -1.51
N MET A 213 -16.88 7.38 -0.53
CA MET A 213 -15.79 7.47 0.47
C MET A 213 -14.38 7.57 -0.18
N LEU A 214 -14.21 6.98 -1.36
CA LEU A 214 -12.95 6.97 -2.13
C LEU A 214 -12.87 8.06 -3.24
N LYS A 215 -13.94 8.83 -3.49
CA LYS A 215 -13.97 9.92 -4.49
C LYS A 215 -13.67 11.27 -3.84
N CYS A 216 -12.93 12.12 -4.54
CA CYS A 216 -12.53 13.43 -4.02
C CYS A 216 -13.59 14.50 -4.33
N GLY A 217 -14.74 14.41 -3.68
CA GLY A 217 -15.79 15.43 -3.77
C GLY A 217 -16.82 15.20 -2.67
N SER A 218 -17.90 14.50 -2.99
CA SER A 218 -18.81 13.91 -2.02
C SER A 218 -18.11 12.85 -1.16
N CYS A 219 -18.42 12.84 0.12
CA CYS A 219 -18.11 11.78 1.08
C CYS A 219 -19.20 11.84 2.15
N PRO A 220 -19.89 10.75 2.49
CA PRO A 220 -20.96 10.78 3.49
C PRO A 220 -20.37 11.10 4.88
N GLU A 221 -21.12 11.79 5.73
CA GLU A 221 -20.66 11.98 7.11
C GLU A 221 -20.80 10.67 7.90
N ILE A 222 -19.79 10.31 8.70
CA ILE A 222 -19.91 9.22 9.67
C ILE A 222 -20.27 9.80 11.04
N GLN A 223 -21.34 9.29 11.65
CA GLN A 223 -22.03 9.94 12.76
C GLN A 223 -22.36 8.98 13.90
N GLY A 224 -22.57 9.51 15.11
CA GLY A 224 -23.14 8.73 16.22
C GLY A 224 -22.66 9.17 17.59
N TYR A 225 -23.16 8.49 18.63
CA TYR A 225 -22.74 8.76 20.00
C TYR A 225 -21.45 8.01 20.36
N LEU A 226 -20.53 8.72 21.03
CA LEU A 226 -19.35 8.15 21.68
C LEU A 226 -19.24 8.69 23.11
N HIS A 227 -18.64 7.92 24.00
CA HIS A 227 -18.20 8.42 25.30
C HIS A 227 -16.80 8.99 25.14
N VAL A 228 -16.61 10.28 25.37
CA VAL A 228 -15.29 10.92 25.40
C VAL A 228 -14.84 11.09 26.84
N ARG A 229 -13.55 10.84 27.11
CA ARG A 229 -12.96 11.14 28.41
C ARG A 229 -12.71 12.65 28.54
N GLU A 230 -13.07 13.24 29.67
CA GLU A 230 -12.75 14.64 29.92
C GLU A 230 -11.25 14.84 30.18
N ALA A 231 -10.65 15.87 29.57
CA ALA A 231 -9.24 16.21 29.75
C ALA A 231 -8.90 16.45 31.22
N GLY A 232 -7.77 15.91 31.68
CA GLY A 232 -7.33 15.97 33.09
C GLY A 232 -8.15 15.14 34.09
N LYS A 233 -9.32 14.60 33.72
CA LYS A 233 -10.23 13.89 34.65
C LYS A 233 -10.24 12.37 34.44
N LYS A 234 -10.97 11.66 35.30
CA LYS A 234 -11.34 10.24 35.13
C LYS A 234 -12.79 10.05 34.65
N SER A 235 -13.56 11.13 34.55
CA SER A 235 -14.95 11.15 34.08
C SER A 235 -15.06 11.04 32.56
N TRP A 236 -16.19 10.51 32.11
CA TRP A 236 -16.52 10.31 30.70
C TRP A 236 -17.90 10.89 30.40
N LYS A 237 -18.04 11.57 29.26
CA LYS A 237 -19.29 12.20 28.82
C LYS A 237 -19.73 11.58 27.49
N LYS A 238 -20.99 11.17 27.40
CA LYS A 238 -21.59 10.77 26.11
C LYS A 238 -21.90 12.03 25.30
N LEU A 239 -21.33 12.13 24.10
CA LEU A 239 -21.56 13.21 23.15
C LEU A 239 -21.88 12.62 21.77
N TYR A 240 -22.58 13.38 20.94
CA TYR A 240 -22.76 13.06 19.53
C TYR A 240 -21.57 13.58 18.72
N PHE A 241 -21.05 12.76 17.81
CA PHE A 241 -19.90 13.06 16.97
C PHE A 241 -20.26 12.96 15.49
N VAL A 242 -19.56 13.75 14.68
CA VAL A 242 -19.66 13.77 13.21
C VAL A 242 -18.25 13.85 12.64
N LEU A 243 -17.88 12.87 11.82
CA LEU A 243 -16.61 12.80 11.09
C LEU A 243 -16.81 13.28 9.65
N ARG A 244 -16.01 14.28 9.26
CA ARG A 244 -15.95 14.91 7.94
C ARG A 244 -14.52 14.82 7.41
N ARG A 245 -14.31 15.02 6.10
CA ARG A 245 -12.96 15.07 5.49
C ARG A 245 -12.05 16.14 6.12
N SER A 246 -12.64 17.19 6.71
CA SER A 246 -11.93 18.26 7.42
C SER A 246 -11.68 18.01 8.92
N GLY A 247 -12.09 16.87 9.48
CA GLY A 247 -11.90 16.60 10.92
C GLY A 247 -13.02 15.82 11.60
N LEU A 248 -12.77 15.48 12.86
CA LEU A 248 -13.79 15.04 13.81
C LEU A 248 -14.41 16.26 14.52
N TYR A 249 -15.73 16.29 14.59
CA TYR A 249 -16.51 17.30 15.30
C TYR A 249 -17.39 16.63 16.37
N CYS A 250 -17.69 17.34 17.46
CA CYS A 250 -18.72 16.94 18.42
C CYS A 250 -19.83 18.00 18.51
N SER A 251 -21.05 17.56 18.81
CA SER A 251 -22.18 18.46 19.04
C SER A 251 -22.22 18.94 20.49
N THR A 252 -22.35 20.25 20.68
CA THR A 252 -22.60 20.89 21.97
C THR A 252 -24.08 20.81 22.39
N LYS A 253 -24.98 20.48 21.46
CA LYS A 253 -26.44 20.49 21.65
C LYS A 253 -27.09 19.20 21.13
N GLY A 254 -27.05 18.15 21.96
CA GLY A 254 -27.65 16.85 21.65
C GLY A 254 -26.99 16.20 20.44
N SER A 255 -27.75 16.01 19.37
CA SER A 255 -27.28 15.55 18.05
C SER A 255 -27.43 16.61 16.95
N SER A 256 -27.53 17.91 17.28
CA SER A 256 -27.61 18.97 16.26
C SER A 256 -26.30 19.07 15.48
N LYS A 257 -26.43 19.15 14.15
CA LYS A 257 -25.34 19.33 13.17
C LYS A 257 -25.20 20.77 12.66
N GLU A 258 -26.00 21.71 13.18
CA GLU A 258 -25.88 23.12 12.81
C GLU A 258 -24.42 23.59 13.10
N PRO A 259 -23.76 24.35 12.21
CA PRO A 259 -22.37 24.76 12.41
C PRO A 259 -22.09 25.44 13.76
N ARG A 260 -23.07 26.21 14.28
CA ARG A 260 -23.02 26.85 15.61
C ARG A 260 -23.00 25.89 16.81
N HIS A 261 -23.38 24.63 16.61
CA HIS A 261 -23.36 23.59 17.64
C HIS A 261 -22.22 22.58 17.44
N LEU A 262 -21.43 22.68 16.37
CA LEU A 262 -20.32 21.76 16.09
C LEU A 262 -18.98 22.34 16.54
N GLN A 263 -18.36 21.70 17.53
CA GLN A 263 -17.00 22.00 17.97
C GLN A 263 -16.01 21.06 17.28
N CYS A 264 -14.93 21.59 16.69
CA CYS A 264 -13.85 20.76 16.14
C CYS A 264 -13.07 20.08 17.28
N VAL A 265 -12.81 18.78 17.12
CA VAL A 265 -12.12 17.93 18.12
C VAL A 265 -10.74 17.51 17.63
N ALA A 266 -10.58 17.21 16.34
CA ALA A 266 -9.30 16.86 15.72
C ALA A 266 -9.32 17.09 14.21
N ASP A 267 -8.22 17.61 13.65
CA ASP A 267 -7.90 17.50 12.22
C ASP A 267 -7.43 16.07 11.91
N LEU A 268 -7.77 15.54 10.74
CA LEU A 268 -7.37 14.20 10.29
C LEU A 268 -5.95 14.12 9.76
N ALA A 269 -5.38 15.22 9.25
CA ALA A 269 -4.00 15.25 8.79
C ALA A 269 -3.05 14.94 9.97
N ASP A 270 -3.31 15.55 11.11
CA ASP A 270 -2.37 15.63 12.24
C ASP A 270 -2.60 14.60 13.36
N VAL A 271 -3.55 13.66 13.21
CA VAL A 271 -3.75 12.57 14.18
C VAL A 271 -3.57 11.18 13.59
N SER A 272 -3.01 10.28 14.38
CA SER A 272 -3.06 8.83 14.17
C SER A 272 -4.01 8.19 15.19
N VAL A 273 -4.77 7.18 14.74
CA VAL A 273 -5.79 6.50 15.56
C VAL A 273 -5.27 5.15 16.03
N TYR A 274 -5.43 4.87 17.33
CA TYR A 274 -4.97 3.66 18.01
C TYR A 274 -6.13 2.99 18.74
N THR A 275 -6.16 1.65 18.77
CA THR A 275 -7.03 0.89 19.67
C THR A 275 -6.42 0.87 21.08
N VAL A 276 -7.26 0.74 22.11
CA VAL A 276 -6.82 0.81 23.51
C VAL A 276 -7.10 -0.50 24.25
N GLY A 277 -6.03 -1.26 24.49
CA GLY A 277 -6.04 -2.49 25.27
C GLY A 277 -6.44 -2.25 26.73
N ASN A 278 -7.25 -3.16 27.29
CA ASN A 278 -7.67 -3.18 28.70
C ASN A 278 -8.18 -1.83 29.27
N SER A 279 -8.79 -1.01 28.40
CA SER A 279 -9.13 0.40 28.66
C SER A 279 -9.96 0.66 29.91
N ARG A 280 -10.82 -0.29 30.32
CA ARG A 280 -11.59 -0.19 31.58
C ARG A 280 -10.68 -0.11 32.81
N LYS A 281 -9.60 -0.91 32.85
CA LYS A 281 -8.66 -0.95 33.99
C LYS A 281 -7.70 0.25 33.99
N LEU A 282 -7.21 0.65 32.82
CA LEU A 282 -6.19 1.71 32.72
C LEU A 282 -6.79 3.13 32.70
N TYR A 283 -7.94 3.32 32.07
CA TYR A 283 -8.53 4.64 31.81
C TYR A 283 -9.96 4.82 32.35
N ASN A 284 -10.49 3.83 33.09
CA ASN A 284 -11.84 3.86 33.67
C ASN A 284 -12.94 4.02 32.60
N SER A 285 -12.74 3.48 31.39
CA SER A 285 -13.70 3.62 30.29
C SER A 285 -15.03 2.90 30.58
N PRO A 286 -16.20 3.45 30.18
CA PRO A 286 -17.49 2.83 30.46
C PRO A 286 -17.66 1.42 29.86
N LYS A 287 -17.00 1.16 28.72
CA LYS A 287 -17.00 -0.12 28.00
C LYS A 287 -15.57 -0.50 27.60
N GLY A 288 -15.40 -1.71 27.05
CA GLY A 288 -14.09 -2.19 26.58
C GLY A 288 -13.70 -1.68 25.18
N HIS A 289 -14.64 -1.10 24.43
CA HIS A 289 -14.51 -0.79 23.01
C HIS A 289 -13.91 0.61 22.78
N THR A 290 -12.70 0.81 23.30
CA THR A 290 -12.04 2.12 23.35
C THR A 290 -10.96 2.25 22.26
N PHE A 291 -10.90 3.44 21.66
CA PHE A 291 -9.86 3.90 20.74
C PHE A 291 -9.41 5.32 21.16
N CYS A 292 -8.31 5.82 20.60
CA CYS A 292 -7.87 7.19 20.87
C CYS A 292 -7.17 7.82 19.67
N MET A 293 -7.11 9.15 19.69
CA MET A 293 -6.23 9.94 18.81
C MET A 293 -5.00 10.41 19.59
N LYS A 294 -3.83 10.21 18.99
CA LYS A 294 -2.53 10.79 19.36
C LYS A 294 -2.13 11.74 18.22
N THR A 295 -1.62 12.92 18.57
CA THR A 295 -1.05 13.86 17.59
C THR A 295 0.18 13.23 16.92
N SER A 296 0.29 13.39 15.61
CA SER A 296 1.45 12.99 14.81
C SER A 296 2.54 14.07 14.80
N ARG A 297 2.28 15.27 15.34
CA ARG A 297 3.24 16.38 15.46
C ARG A 297 3.40 16.84 16.90
N GLY A 298 4.62 17.26 17.26
CA GLY A 298 4.95 17.84 18.57
C GLY A 298 5.54 16.85 19.57
N LYS A 299 5.95 17.35 20.75
CA LYS A 299 6.40 16.50 21.85
C LYS A 299 5.20 15.80 22.48
N PHE A 300 5.18 14.48 22.43
CA PHE A 300 4.05 13.70 22.94
C PHE A 300 3.89 13.83 24.47
N HIS A 301 2.70 14.27 24.91
CA HIS A 301 2.29 14.22 26.31
C HIS A 301 1.05 13.34 26.48
N SER A 302 1.10 12.37 27.39
CA SER A 302 0.01 11.38 27.59
C SER A 302 -1.33 11.98 28.05
N GLN A 303 -1.32 13.23 28.51
CA GLN A 303 -2.53 14.00 28.86
C GLN A 303 -3.31 14.51 27.64
N GLU A 304 -2.69 14.54 26.46
CA GLU A 304 -3.28 15.00 25.19
C GLU A 304 -4.07 13.90 24.46
N LEU A 305 -4.01 12.65 24.93
CA LEU A 305 -4.69 11.50 24.33
C LEU A 305 -6.22 11.67 24.37
N LYS A 306 -6.82 11.91 23.19
CA LYS A 306 -8.27 12.05 23.03
C LYS A 306 -8.90 10.66 22.99
N LEU A 307 -9.23 10.15 24.18
CA LEU A 307 -9.81 8.84 24.44
C LEU A 307 -11.33 8.81 24.15
N LEU A 308 -11.75 7.87 23.29
CA LEU A 308 -13.11 7.68 22.81
C LEU A 308 -13.56 6.22 23.00
N CYS A 309 -14.74 6.00 23.56
CA CYS A 309 -15.27 4.67 23.87
C CYS A 309 -16.64 4.47 23.21
N ALA A 310 -16.70 3.50 22.31
CA ALA A 310 -17.88 3.15 21.53
C ALA A 310 -18.86 2.25 22.30
N ASP A 311 -20.12 2.22 21.86
CA ASP A 311 -21.15 1.43 22.52
C ASP A 311 -21.04 -0.09 22.27
N SER A 312 -20.31 -0.52 21.24
CA SER A 312 -20.09 -1.92 20.87
C SER A 312 -18.76 -2.14 20.15
N GLU A 313 -18.34 -3.41 20.03
CA GLU A 313 -17.14 -3.82 19.28
C GLU A 313 -17.24 -3.42 17.81
N GLN A 314 -18.41 -3.68 17.17
CA GLN A 314 -18.68 -3.26 15.79
C GLN A 314 -18.58 -1.74 15.64
N SER A 315 -19.18 -0.96 16.55
CA SER A 315 -19.13 0.50 16.46
C SER A 315 -17.70 1.05 16.54
N LYS A 316 -16.86 0.52 17.45
CA LYS A 316 -15.41 0.84 17.49
C LYS A 316 -14.74 0.55 16.16
N THR A 317 -14.96 -0.64 15.60
CA THR A 317 -14.39 -1.06 14.32
C THR A 317 -14.83 -0.16 13.16
N CYS A 318 -16.12 0.20 13.09
CA CYS A 318 -16.63 1.17 12.12
C CYS A 318 -15.95 2.53 12.26
N TRP A 319 -15.86 3.10 13.46
CA TRP A 319 -15.22 4.40 13.67
C TRP A 319 -13.74 4.36 13.26
N VAL A 320 -12.96 3.38 13.73
CA VAL A 320 -11.52 3.25 13.39
C VAL A 320 -11.32 3.10 11.88
N THR A 321 -12.13 2.29 11.20
CA THR A 321 -12.05 2.13 9.73
C THR A 321 -12.51 3.40 8.99
N ALA A 322 -13.50 4.14 9.49
CA ALA A 322 -13.84 5.44 8.93
C ALA A 322 -12.67 6.44 9.04
N PHE A 323 -11.97 6.49 10.19
CA PHE A 323 -10.76 7.32 10.32
C PHE A 323 -9.68 6.94 9.30
N ARG A 324 -9.43 5.65 9.08
CA ARG A 324 -8.49 5.16 8.05
C ARG A 324 -8.91 5.58 6.65
N LEU A 325 -10.19 5.41 6.30
CA LEU A 325 -10.73 5.78 4.99
C LEU A 325 -10.68 7.30 4.74
N PHE A 326 -11.02 8.11 5.74
CA PHE A 326 -11.02 9.57 5.60
C PHE A 326 -9.60 10.16 5.58
N LYS A 327 -8.63 9.57 6.31
CA LYS A 327 -7.23 10.00 6.31
C LYS A 327 -6.50 9.60 5.01
N ASN A 328 -6.71 8.36 4.56
CA ASN A 328 -5.88 7.74 3.51
C ASN A 328 -6.58 7.65 2.15
N GLY A 329 -7.91 7.71 2.10
CA GLY A 329 -8.71 7.74 0.87
C GLY A 329 -8.36 6.65 -0.14
N LYS A 330 -8.17 7.03 -1.41
CA LYS A 330 -7.77 6.14 -2.51
C LYS A 330 -6.49 5.35 -2.20
N GLN A 331 -5.54 5.89 -1.45
CA GLN A 331 -4.29 5.19 -1.14
C GLN A 331 -4.55 3.90 -0.35
N LEU A 332 -5.59 3.87 0.50
CA LEU A 332 -5.96 2.66 1.23
C LEU A 332 -6.55 1.58 0.31
N GLN A 333 -7.22 1.98 -0.77
CA GLN A 333 -7.67 1.08 -1.83
C GLN A 333 -6.49 0.57 -2.67
N CYS A 334 -5.54 1.44 -3.04
CA CYS A 334 -4.30 1.04 -3.72
C CYS A 334 -3.50 0.03 -2.88
N ASN A 335 -3.40 0.27 -1.57
CA ASN A 335 -2.78 -0.65 -0.63
C ASN A 335 -3.48 -2.03 -0.65
N TYR A 336 -4.82 -2.07 -0.58
CA TYR A 336 -5.59 -3.32 -0.69
C TYR A 336 -5.39 -4.03 -2.03
N LEU A 337 -5.51 -3.32 -3.16
CA LEU A 337 -5.37 -3.91 -4.50
C LEU A 337 -3.98 -4.53 -4.73
N LEU A 338 -2.93 -3.86 -4.25
CA LEU A 338 -1.57 -4.38 -4.32
C LEU A 338 -1.30 -5.55 -3.34
N ALA A 339 -2.07 -5.67 -2.26
CA ALA A 339 -2.02 -6.84 -1.38
C ALA A 339 -2.86 -8.03 -1.91
N GLN A 340 -3.93 -7.74 -2.66
CA GLN A 340 -4.72 -8.71 -3.43
C GLN A 340 -3.96 -9.26 -4.65
N ALA A 341 -3.03 -8.49 -5.21
CA ALA A 341 -2.16 -8.85 -6.32
C ALA A 341 -1.06 -9.87 -5.92
N ASN A 342 -1.47 -10.96 -5.26
CA ASN A 342 -0.60 -12.08 -4.91
C ASN A 342 -0.25 -12.86 -6.20
N PRO A 343 1.04 -13.02 -6.58
CA PRO A 343 1.42 -13.52 -7.90
C PRO A 343 0.81 -14.89 -8.28
N ASN A 344 0.57 -15.75 -7.29
CA ASN A 344 0.16 -17.14 -7.50
C ASN A 344 -1.35 -17.34 -7.77
N LEU A 345 -2.15 -16.28 -7.96
CA LEU A 345 -3.62 -16.37 -8.05
C LEU A 345 -4.27 -15.75 -9.29
N GLN A 346 -3.50 -15.53 -10.38
CA GLN A 346 -4.07 -15.19 -11.69
C GLN A 346 -4.64 -16.39 -12.46
N ILE A 347 -5.61 -17.10 -11.86
CA ILE A 347 -6.54 -17.96 -12.60
C ILE A 347 -7.97 -17.46 -12.31
N PRO A 348 -8.62 -16.75 -13.25
CA PRO A 348 -10.01 -16.36 -13.09
C PRO A 348 -10.91 -17.60 -12.97
N PRO A 349 -11.89 -17.64 -12.04
CA PRO A 349 -12.82 -18.74 -11.96
C PRO A 349 -13.67 -18.78 -13.24
N ARG A 350 -13.42 -19.76 -14.11
CA ARG A 350 -14.22 -20.00 -15.32
C ARG A 350 -15.65 -20.35 -14.92
N ASN A 351 -16.55 -19.37 -14.99
CA ASN A 351 -17.98 -19.59 -14.80
C ASN A 351 -18.50 -20.61 -15.81
N ASN A 352 -19.23 -21.61 -15.31
CA ASN A 352 -19.74 -22.75 -16.07
C ASN A 352 -20.68 -22.31 -17.20
N THR A 353 -20.14 -22.17 -18.42
CA THR A 353 -20.93 -21.97 -19.64
C THR A 353 -20.47 -23.01 -20.66
N LYS A 354 -21.36 -23.95 -21.00
CA LYS A 354 -21.05 -25.05 -21.93
C LYS A 354 -20.89 -24.52 -23.36
N ARG A 355 -19.70 -24.67 -23.98
CA ARG A 355 -19.50 -25.11 -25.39
C ARG A 355 -18.04 -25.10 -25.84
N ALA A 356 -17.81 -25.86 -26.91
CA ALA A 356 -16.66 -25.85 -27.83
C ALA A 356 -15.30 -26.25 -27.22
N ASP A 357 -14.95 -27.50 -27.53
CA ASP A 357 -13.59 -28.01 -27.66
C ASP A 357 -12.78 -27.21 -28.70
N GLY A 358 -11.45 -27.14 -28.55
CA GLY A 358 -10.55 -26.33 -29.37
C GLY A 358 -9.36 -25.76 -28.59
N GLU A 359 -8.19 -26.39 -28.71
CA GLU A 359 -6.97 -26.03 -27.98
C GLU A 359 -6.15 -24.95 -28.69
N GLU A 360 -6.25 -23.69 -28.25
CA GLU A 360 -5.19 -22.68 -28.46
C GLU A 360 -4.41 -22.47 -27.15
N SER A 361 -3.38 -23.31 -26.94
CA SER A 361 -2.47 -23.18 -25.81
C SER A 361 -1.47 -22.05 -26.06
N MET A 362 -1.61 -20.94 -25.34
CA MET A 362 -0.64 -19.83 -25.40
C MET A 362 0.70 -20.24 -24.78
N VAL A 363 1.80 -19.90 -25.44
CA VAL A 363 3.16 -20.27 -25.04
C VAL A 363 4.05 -19.02 -25.00
N ALA A 364 4.94 -18.96 -24.00
CA ALA A 364 5.92 -17.88 -23.90
C ALA A 364 6.92 -17.95 -25.07
N MET A 365 7.40 -16.79 -25.55
CA MET A 365 8.38 -16.72 -26.64
C MET A 365 9.53 -15.76 -26.32
N ASP A 366 10.75 -16.23 -26.54
CA ASP A 366 12.00 -15.48 -26.44
C ASP A 366 12.32 -14.80 -27.77
N PHE A 367 12.51 -13.48 -27.76
CA PHE A 367 12.86 -12.67 -28.94
C PHE A 367 14.31 -12.17 -28.94
N SER A 368 15.18 -12.66 -28.03
CA SER A 368 16.59 -12.26 -27.94
C SER A 368 17.46 -12.71 -29.13
N GLY A 369 17.01 -13.72 -29.87
CA GLY A 369 17.71 -14.29 -31.01
C GLY A 369 17.55 -13.50 -32.32
N LYS A 370 18.62 -13.47 -33.14
CA LYS A 370 18.66 -12.79 -34.46
C LYS A 370 17.79 -13.42 -35.56
N SER A 371 16.98 -14.43 -35.23
CA SER A 371 16.35 -15.34 -36.21
C SER A 371 14.80 -15.35 -36.16
N GLY A 372 14.20 -14.40 -35.43
CA GLY A 372 12.79 -14.47 -35.05
C GLY A 372 12.59 -15.25 -33.74
N GLY A 373 11.41 -15.08 -33.12
CA GLY A 373 11.15 -15.55 -31.76
C GLY A 373 11.13 -17.08 -31.62
N ARG A 374 11.75 -17.58 -30.55
CA ARG A 374 11.77 -19.00 -30.14
C ARG A 374 10.66 -19.25 -29.12
N VAL A 375 9.86 -20.29 -29.31
CA VAL A 375 8.95 -20.77 -28.26
C VAL A 375 9.74 -21.31 -27.07
N ILE A 376 9.47 -20.78 -25.87
CA ILE A 376 10.08 -21.22 -24.61
C ILE A 376 9.33 -22.45 -24.11
N LEU A 377 9.84 -23.63 -24.47
CA LEU A 377 9.27 -24.94 -24.10
C LEU A 377 9.66 -25.42 -22.69
N ASN A 378 10.59 -24.71 -22.02
CA ASN A 378 11.08 -25.06 -20.69
C ASN A 378 10.38 -24.19 -19.64
N PRO A 379 9.56 -24.76 -18.71
CA PRO A 379 8.80 -23.96 -17.75
C PRO A 379 9.65 -23.02 -16.89
N ARG A 380 10.87 -23.44 -16.50
CA ARG A 380 11.78 -22.62 -15.68
C ARG A 380 12.41 -21.46 -16.44
N GLU A 381 12.52 -21.58 -17.76
CA GLU A 381 13.03 -20.53 -18.64
C GLU A 381 11.95 -19.47 -18.88
N ALA A 382 10.69 -19.90 -19.02
CA ALA A 382 9.53 -19.00 -19.09
C ALA A 382 9.32 -18.26 -17.76
N GLU A 383 9.36 -18.99 -16.63
CA GLU A 383 9.30 -18.44 -15.28
C GLU A 383 10.44 -17.42 -15.03
N SER A 384 11.67 -17.71 -15.47
CA SER A 384 12.79 -16.77 -15.34
C SER A 384 12.61 -15.51 -16.17
N ALA A 385 12.08 -15.62 -17.39
CA ALA A 385 11.80 -14.47 -18.26
C ALA A 385 10.68 -13.59 -17.68
N GLU A 386 9.61 -14.20 -17.17
CA GLU A 386 8.50 -13.52 -16.49
C GLU A 386 8.97 -12.79 -15.22
N GLN A 387 9.82 -13.43 -14.41
CA GLN A 387 10.42 -12.81 -13.23
C GLN A 387 11.33 -11.63 -13.57
N GLU A 388 12.14 -11.74 -14.64
CA GLU A 388 13.02 -10.65 -15.09
C GLU A 388 12.23 -9.48 -15.69
N GLU A 389 11.21 -9.73 -16.52
CA GLU A 389 10.34 -8.66 -17.04
C GLU A 389 9.55 -7.99 -15.91
N GLY A 390 8.98 -8.78 -14.99
CA GLY A 390 8.27 -8.27 -13.81
C GLY A 390 9.15 -7.53 -12.81
N TYR A 391 10.45 -7.82 -12.74
CA TYR A 391 11.43 -7.02 -11.99
C TYR A 391 11.74 -5.69 -12.69
N ASN A 392 12.00 -5.73 -13.99
CA ASN A 392 12.26 -4.53 -14.79
C ASN A 392 11.05 -3.58 -14.85
N TRP A 393 9.81 -4.11 -14.82
CA TRP A 393 8.58 -3.33 -14.68
C TRP A 393 8.56 -2.55 -13.36
N ARG A 394 8.71 -3.24 -12.22
CA ARG A 394 8.70 -2.61 -10.87
C ARG A 394 9.77 -1.52 -10.72
N LYS A 395 10.97 -1.76 -11.27
CA LYS A 395 12.06 -0.77 -11.30
C LYS A 395 11.69 0.49 -12.09
N ARG A 396 10.90 0.35 -13.17
CA ARG A 396 10.40 1.47 -13.98
C ARG A 396 9.27 2.25 -13.30
N GLU A 397 8.44 1.57 -12.50
CA GLU A 397 7.32 2.19 -11.79
C GLU A 397 7.77 3.06 -10.59
N ALA A 398 8.75 2.59 -9.81
CA ALA A 398 9.31 3.32 -8.66
C ALA A 398 9.89 4.70 -9.03
N LEU A 399 10.41 4.84 -10.26
CA LEU A 399 10.95 6.08 -10.82
C LEU A 399 9.86 7.10 -11.23
N ARG A 400 8.56 6.74 -11.23
CA ARG A 400 7.45 7.65 -11.59
C ARG A 400 6.87 8.40 -10.39
N TYR A 401 6.78 7.73 -9.24
CA TYR A 401 6.17 8.30 -8.02
C TYR A 401 7.10 9.27 -7.27
N SER A 402 8.32 9.50 -7.76
CA SER A 402 9.39 10.26 -7.12
C SER A 402 9.53 11.71 -7.65
N LEU A 403 8.45 12.31 -8.14
CA LEU A 403 8.39 13.72 -8.56
C LEU A 403 7.57 14.58 -7.56
N PRO A 404 8.16 15.57 -6.87
CA PRO A 404 7.45 16.45 -5.96
C PRO A 404 6.69 17.56 -6.72
N ASN A 405 5.51 17.92 -6.21
CA ASN A 405 4.75 19.07 -6.69
C ASN A 405 5.43 20.36 -6.18
N SER A 406 6.06 21.14 -7.06
CA SER A 406 6.83 22.34 -6.67
C SER A 406 6.70 23.48 -7.67
N SER A 407 6.56 24.70 -7.16
CA SER A 407 6.37 25.92 -7.92
C SER A 407 7.69 26.61 -8.28
N HIS A 408 7.88 26.89 -9.58
CA HIS A 408 8.90 27.79 -10.15
C HIS A 408 10.37 27.60 -9.72
N GLY A 409 11.13 26.84 -10.52
CA GLY A 409 12.59 26.89 -10.53
C GLY A 409 13.21 25.56 -10.92
N SER A 410 13.97 25.52 -12.03
CA SER A 410 14.75 24.34 -12.49
C SER A 410 14.00 23.00 -12.47
N ARG A 411 13.23 22.70 -13.53
CA ARG A 411 12.57 21.40 -13.71
C ARG A 411 13.62 20.28 -13.83
N PRO A 412 13.51 19.17 -13.06
CA PRO A 412 14.26 17.95 -13.37
C PRO A 412 13.98 17.46 -14.80
N PRO A 413 14.88 16.70 -15.43
CA PRO A 413 14.55 16.03 -16.68
C PRO A 413 13.39 15.05 -16.41
N ALA A 414 12.24 15.32 -17.03
CA ALA A 414 11.04 14.51 -16.81
C ALA A 414 11.29 13.11 -17.39
N VAL A 415 10.82 12.05 -16.73
CA VAL A 415 11.25 10.65 -16.99
C VAL A 415 11.07 10.20 -18.45
N HIS A 416 10.12 10.79 -19.19
CA HIS A 416 9.97 10.56 -20.63
C HIS A 416 11.20 10.96 -21.46
N GLN A 417 11.99 11.94 -21.03
CA GLN A 417 13.16 12.46 -21.77
C GLN A 417 14.32 11.45 -21.86
N THR A 418 14.31 10.37 -21.07
CA THR A 418 15.29 9.28 -21.15
C THR A 418 14.81 8.09 -21.99
N GLN A 419 13.58 8.15 -22.53
CA GLN A 419 12.97 7.02 -23.23
C GLN A 419 13.37 7.01 -24.72
N PRO A 420 13.66 5.84 -25.32
CA PRO A 420 14.15 5.74 -26.70
C PRO A 420 13.12 6.21 -27.74
N TRP A 421 11.82 6.20 -27.39
CA TRP A 421 10.72 6.70 -28.21
C TRP A 421 10.45 8.20 -28.06
N PHE A 422 11.13 8.91 -27.16
CA PHE A 422 10.93 10.36 -26.97
C PHE A 422 12.00 11.17 -27.70
N HIS A 423 11.57 12.01 -28.63
CA HIS A 423 12.46 12.75 -29.54
C HIS A 423 12.50 14.26 -29.28
N GLY A 424 11.67 14.78 -28.37
CA GLY A 424 11.61 16.21 -28.04
C GLY A 424 11.27 17.07 -29.26
N GLY A 425 12.00 18.17 -29.49
CA GLY A 425 11.72 19.21 -30.47
C GLY A 425 11.78 18.84 -31.96
N VAL A 426 11.73 17.55 -32.30
CA VAL A 426 11.66 17.03 -33.68
C VAL A 426 10.39 17.52 -34.37
N SER A 427 10.53 18.06 -35.58
CA SER A 427 9.40 18.55 -36.38
C SER A 427 8.51 17.44 -36.91
N ARG A 428 7.34 17.81 -37.46
CA ARG A 428 6.46 16.85 -38.14
C ARG A 428 7.15 16.13 -39.30
N SER A 429 8.00 16.82 -40.05
CA SER A 429 8.67 16.26 -41.25
C SER A 429 9.81 15.31 -40.85
N GLU A 430 10.65 15.70 -39.89
CA GLU A 430 11.72 14.83 -39.36
C GLU A 430 11.14 13.60 -38.67
N ALA A 431 10.03 13.74 -37.92
CA ALA A 431 9.33 12.61 -37.33
C ALA A 431 8.77 11.64 -38.37
N GLN A 432 8.33 12.14 -39.53
CA GLN A 432 7.91 11.29 -40.64
C GLN A 432 9.11 10.56 -41.25
N GLN A 433 10.21 11.28 -41.52
CA GLN A 433 11.44 10.71 -42.07
C GLN A 433 12.03 9.60 -41.17
N LEU A 434 12.10 9.81 -39.85
CA LEU A 434 12.63 8.82 -38.90
C LEU A 434 11.79 7.53 -38.85
N LEU A 435 10.46 7.63 -39.03
CA LEU A 435 9.56 6.49 -39.13
C LEU A 435 9.62 5.81 -40.52
N GLU A 436 10.04 6.54 -41.56
CA GLU A 436 10.28 6.04 -42.91
C GLU A 436 11.61 5.28 -43.02
N GLU A 437 12.69 5.84 -42.47
CA GLU A 437 14.02 5.22 -42.39
C GLU A 437 14.02 3.89 -41.60
N GLN A 438 13.10 3.75 -40.63
CA GLN A 438 12.92 2.54 -39.84
C GLN A 438 11.82 1.61 -40.39
N GLY A 439 11.52 1.72 -41.69
CA GLY A 439 10.81 0.70 -42.46
C GLY A 439 9.28 0.73 -42.37
N GLN A 440 8.69 1.76 -41.75
CA GLN A 440 7.23 1.99 -41.71
C GLN A 440 6.37 0.80 -41.20
N VAL A 441 6.90 -0.04 -40.29
CA VAL A 441 6.15 -1.20 -39.77
C VAL A 441 4.97 -0.79 -38.88
N ASP A 442 3.91 -1.60 -38.87
CA ASP A 442 2.69 -1.31 -38.11
C ASP A 442 2.94 -1.31 -36.60
N GLY A 443 2.65 -0.19 -35.94
CA GLY A 443 2.95 0.02 -34.53
C GLY A 443 4.32 0.65 -34.27
N LEU A 444 5.07 1.07 -35.30
CA LEU A 444 6.26 1.91 -35.16
C LEU A 444 5.87 3.33 -34.74
N PHE A 445 6.47 3.86 -33.67
CA PHE A 445 6.04 5.14 -33.09
C PHE A 445 7.16 5.97 -32.43
N LEU A 446 6.93 7.28 -32.32
CA LEU A 446 7.69 8.19 -31.46
C LEU A 446 6.78 9.27 -30.86
N ILE A 447 7.21 9.88 -29.75
CA ILE A 447 6.57 11.07 -29.16
C ILE A 447 7.55 12.25 -29.25
N ARG A 448 7.03 13.41 -29.66
CA ARG A 448 7.77 14.66 -29.89
C ARG A 448 7.00 15.86 -29.34
N ASP A 449 7.64 17.02 -29.22
CA ASP A 449 6.99 18.26 -28.80
C ASP A 449 6.06 18.80 -29.90
N SER A 450 4.94 19.44 -29.51
CA SER A 450 4.04 20.09 -30.47
C SER A 450 4.58 21.44 -30.94
N GLN A 451 4.70 21.61 -32.26
CA GLN A 451 5.17 22.87 -32.88
C GLN A 451 4.07 23.95 -32.94
N LEU A 452 2.81 23.61 -32.67
CA LEU A 452 1.66 24.51 -32.80
C LEU A 452 0.99 24.84 -31.45
N HIS A 453 1.20 23.99 -30.43
CA HIS A 453 0.56 24.13 -29.12
C HIS A 453 1.61 23.97 -28.03
N ALA A 454 1.94 25.06 -27.32
CA ALA A 454 2.87 25.01 -26.20
C ALA A 454 2.39 24.01 -25.13
N GLN A 455 3.33 23.31 -24.49
CA GLN A 455 3.09 22.27 -23.47
C GLN A 455 2.35 21.00 -23.96
N CYS A 456 1.84 20.95 -25.19
CA CYS A 456 1.34 19.72 -25.81
C CYS A 456 2.47 18.89 -26.43
N PHE A 457 2.27 17.57 -26.47
CA PHE A 457 3.13 16.64 -27.21
C PHE A 457 2.39 16.05 -28.42
N VAL A 458 3.09 15.29 -29.26
CA VAL A 458 2.51 14.63 -30.44
C VAL A 458 3.03 13.20 -30.53
N LEU A 459 2.14 12.22 -30.41
CA LEU A 459 2.41 10.82 -30.75
C LEU A 459 2.33 10.66 -32.28
N SER A 460 3.44 10.25 -32.90
CA SER A 460 3.51 9.95 -34.33
C SER A 460 3.64 8.43 -34.50
N LEU A 461 2.71 7.82 -35.26
CA LEU A 461 2.49 6.38 -35.32
C LEU A 461 2.31 5.91 -36.77
N CYS A 462 3.04 4.88 -37.18
CA CYS A 462 2.84 4.22 -38.47
C CYS A 462 1.81 3.08 -38.40
N HIS A 463 0.92 3.03 -39.39
CA HIS A 463 -0.01 1.93 -39.64
C HIS A 463 -0.37 1.87 -41.13
N GLN A 464 -0.25 0.70 -41.75
CA GLN A 464 -0.46 0.45 -43.18
C GLN A 464 0.38 1.39 -44.06
N ARG A 465 1.67 1.55 -43.70
CA ARG A 465 2.63 2.49 -44.33
C ARG A 465 2.16 3.95 -44.38
N LYS A 466 1.27 4.35 -43.47
CA LYS A 466 0.81 5.73 -43.31
C LYS A 466 1.08 6.20 -41.89
N ILE A 467 1.74 7.34 -41.78
CA ILE A 467 2.08 7.96 -40.51
C ILE A 467 0.94 8.90 -40.10
N LYS A 468 0.40 8.66 -38.91
CA LYS A 468 -0.63 9.49 -38.26
C LYS A 468 -0.02 10.22 -37.08
N HIS A 469 -0.57 11.39 -36.75
CA HIS A 469 -0.14 12.19 -35.60
C HIS A 469 -1.34 12.44 -34.69
N TYR A 470 -1.16 12.18 -33.40
CA TYR A 470 -2.15 12.36 -32.35
C TYR A 470 -1.64 13.43 -31.39
N LEU A 471 -2.43 14.48 -31.16
CA LEU A 471 -2.08 15.55 -30.23
C LEU A 471 -2.33 15.08 -28.80
N LEU A 472 -1.31 15.20 -27.95
CA LEU A 472 -1.39 14.88 -26.53
C LEU A 472 -1.62 16.21 -25.80
N ILE A 473 -2.86 16.45 -25.37
CA ILE A 473 -3.28 17.71 -24.76
C ILE A 473 -3.15 17.60 -23.23
N PRO A 474 -2.47 18.54 -22.55
CA PRO A 474 -2.51 18.62 -21.09
C PRO A 474 -3.87 19.15 -20.62
N CYS A 475 -4.45 18.50 -19.62
CA CYS A 475 -5.73 18.84 -19.00
C CYS A 475 -5.62 18.73 -17.47
N GLU A 476 -6.53 19.37 -16.74
CA GLU A 476 -6.52 19.35 -15.26
C GLU A 476 -7.82 18.78 -14.69
N ASP A 477 -7.71 17.71 -13.90
CA ASP A 477 -8.79 17.16 -13.07
C ASP A 477 -8.37 17.17 -11.59
N GLY A 478 -9.28 17.60 -10.71
CA GLY A 478 -9.06 17.59 -9.26
C GLY A 478 -7.79 18.30 -8.76
N GLY A 479 -7.26 19.27 -9.50
CA GLY A 479 -5.99 19.95 -9.18
C GLY A 479 -4.74 19.14 -9.55
N ARG A 480 -4.85 18.20 -10.50
CA ARG A 480 -3.75 17.40 -11.05
C ARG A 480 -3.74 17.47 -12.57
N GLN A 481 -2.54 17.60 -13.13
CA GLN A 481 -2.32 17.63 -14.57
C GLN A 481 -2.28 16.19 -15.14
N TYR A 482 -2.94 16.00 -16.27
CA TYR A 482 -3.06 14.75 -17.03
C TYR A 482 -2.85 15.04 -18.54
N TYR A 483 -2.68 14.00 -19.34
CA TYR A 483 -2.68 14.07 -20.81
C TYR A 483 -3.82 13.24 -21.38
N THR A 484 -4.45 13.71 -22.45
CA THR A 484 -5.49 13.00 -23.21
C THR A 484 -5.24 13.08 -24.72
N MET A 485 -5.83 12.15 -25.48
CA MET A 485 -5.90 12.16 -26.95
C MET A 485 -7.34 12.19 -27.49
N ASP A 486 -8.32 12.11 -26.59
CA ASP A 486 -9.73 11.76 -26.84
C ASP A 486 -10.65 12.67 -26.00
N ASP A 487 -10.32 13.96 -25.96
CA ASP A 487 -11.08 15.05 -25.33
C ASP A 487 -11.45 14.84 -23.85
N GLY A 488 -10.65 14.04 -23.14
CA GLY A 488 -10.80 13.76 -21.72
C GLY A 488 -11.40 12.39 -21.37
N GLU A 489 -11.86 11.60 -22.36
CA GLU A 489 -12.40 10.24 -22.13
C GLU A 489 -11.33 9.30 -21.53
N THR A 490 -10.07 9.37 -22.01
CA THR A 490 -8.94 8.68 -21.40
C THR A 490 -7.90 9.68 -20.87
N LEU A 491 -7.57 9.57 -19.58
CA LEU A 491 -6.62 10.42 -18.87
C LEU A 491 -5.37 9.65 -18.45
N PHE A 492 -4.19 10.17 -18.81
CA PHE A 492 -2.88 9.61 -18.47
C PHE A 492 -2.09 10.55 -17.57
N ILE A 493 -1.45 10.05 -16.50
CA ILE A 493 -0.66 10.87 -15.57
C ILE A 493 0.61 11.44 -16.23
N ASP A 494 1.18 10.71 -17.18
CA ASP A 494 2.36 11.09 -17.94
C ASP A 494 2.42 10.35 -19.30
N LEU A 495 3.47 10.63 -20.06
CA LEU A 495 3.72 10.00 -21.35
C LEU A 495 4.13 8.51 -21.22
N LEU A 496 4.64 8.05 -20.08
CA LEU A 496 5.00 6.64 -19.87
C LEU A 496 3.75 5.78 -19.73
N GLN A 497 2.78 6.22 -18.91
CA GLN A 497 1.50 5.54 -18.75
C GLN A 497 0.72 5.53 -20.07
N LEU A 498 0.75 6.64 -20.84
CA LEU A 498 0.12 6.72 -22.16
C LEU A 498 0.71 5.68 -23.13
N VAL A 499 2.03 5.53 -23.16
CA VAL A 499 2.70 4.55 -24.02
C VAL A 499 2.38 3.12 -23.57
N GLU A 500 2.56 2.78 -22.30
CA GLU A 500 2.33 1.41 -21.80
C GLU A 500 0.87 0.97 -21.93
N PHE A 501 -0.09 1.86 -21.66
CA PHE A 501 -1.50 1.58 -21.93
C PHE A 501 -1.71 1.25 -23.41
N HIS A 502 -1.13 2.04 -24.33
CA HIS A 502 -1.30 1.85 -25.76
C HIS A 502 -0.42 0.76 -26.38
N GLN A 503 0.56 0.21 -25.66
CA GLN A 503 1.26 -1.02 -26.07
C GLN A 503 0.36 -2.25 -25.93
N ILE A 504 -0.49 -2.28 -24.90
CA ILE A 504 -1.40 -3.39 -24.62
C ILE A 504 -2.77 -3.15 -25.28
N ASN A 505 -3.32 -1.95 -25.15
CA ASN A 505 -4.68 -1.59 -25.55
C ASN A 505 -4.66 -0.69 -26.79
N ARG A 506 -5.43 -1.04 -27.83
CA ARG A 506 -5.49 -0.22 -29.04
C ARG A 506 -6.06 1.19 -28.80
N GLY A 507 -7.04 1.34 -27.89
CA GLY A 507 -7.73 2.61 -27.66
C GLY A 507 -8.28 3.22 -28.96
N ILE A 508 -8.12 4.54 -29.12
CA ILE A 508 -8.49 5.27 -30.34
C ILE A 508 -7.46 5.15 -31.49
N LEU A 509 -6.32 4.50 -31.27
CA LEU A 509 -5.28 4.31 -32.28
C LEU A 509 -5.73 3.24 -33.32
N PRO A 510 -5.15 3.16 -34.52
CA PRO A 510 -5.45 2.11 -35.49
C PRO A 510 -4.85 0.75 -35.09
N VAL A 511 -3.74 0.76 -34.35
CA VAL A 511 -2.97 -0.40 -33.88
C VAL A 511 -2.30 -0.03 -32.56
N CYS A 512 -2.02 -1.01 -31.70
CA CYS A 512 -1.21 -0.81 -30.50
C CYS A 512 0.21 -0.35 -30.86
N LEU A 513 0.86 0.34 -29.93
CA LEU A 513 2.27 0.71 -30.03
C LEU A 513 3.12 -0.55 -29.87
N LYS A 514 4.04 -0.82 -30.80
CA LYS A 514 4.85 -2.05 -30.81
C LYS A 514 6.35 -1.79 -30.87
N HIS A 515 6.75 -0.82 -31.68
CA HIS A 515 8.16 -0.61 -32.00
C HIS A 515 8.52 0.85 -31.69
N PRO A 516 9.29 1.13 -30.62
CA PRO A 516 9.78 2.48 -30.37
C PRO A 516 10.78 2.85 -31.47
N CYS A 517 10.52 3.91 -32.21
CA CYS A 517 11.47 4.46 -33.16
C CYS A 517 12.64 5.08 -32.39
N ILE A 518 13.82 4.48 -32.49
CA ILE A 518 15.00 4.85 -31.70
C ILE A 518 15.84 5.85 -32.48
N ARG A 519 16.25 6.95 -31.86
CA ARG A 519 17.23 7.87 -32.45
C ARG A 519 18.60 7.19 -32.48
N VAL A 520 19.04 6.72 -33.64
CA VAL A 520 20.40 6.21 -33.86
C VAL A 520 21.34 7.42 -33.87
N ALA A 521 22.21 7.51 -32.86
CA ALA A 521 23.37 8.40 -32.91
C ALA A 521 24.42 7.74 -33.83
N LEU A 522 24.86 8.49 -34.84
CA LEU A 522 26.00 8.19 -35.71
C LEU A 522 27.26 8.89 -35.17
#